data_AF-A0AAE9F7L1-F1
#
_entry.id   AF-A0AAE9F7L1-F1
#
_cell.length_a   1.000
_cell.length_b   1.000
_cell.length_c   1.000
_cell.angle_alpha   90.00
_cell.angle_beta   90.00
_cell.angle_gamma   90.00
#
_symmetry.space_group_name_H-M   'P 1'
#
loop_
_entity.id
_entity.type
_entity.pdbx_description
1 polymer ?
#
loop_
_entity_poly.entity_id
_entity_poly.type
_entity_poly.pdbx_seq_one_letter_code
_entity_poly.pdbx_strand_id
1 'polypeptide(L)'
;MEASDARISRMTPRDRREVERHPTMVIGVRKNENERCAHPDTMGTDRGAMQMLEEETMARRQSAFAKKKMLLNDIQLTGLVLFPVAFLGTFFNWTAVFVIYKLPSFRHAFGYLSSSQAFADAIHSTVFMLYFCPMVITGSEFLTEYSEHCGFILLFSYELSVQTHLIISMNRFFAVWAPYKYKIMFSDRNTKIIIFLIFILTLGFSFTFYEVLCSLEYSQKTGFFFFTDTPLCNAIGWYADFCKYLTIIIIIVILDISTIWKVRSINKKVRTSVDLQTTHRMSAKEINFLKQTIFQGFIFALELVSYFILPAHLSNKWAIFFSTSFAWVTVHALDG
;
A
#
# COMPACT_ATOMS: atom_id res chain seq x y z
N MET A 1 36.24 2.07 -6.95
CA MET A 1 35.72 2.80 -8.12
C MET A 1 36.41 4.16 -8.12
N GLU A 2 37.71 4.12 -8.39
CA GLU A 2 38.56 5.28 -8.61
C GLU A 2 38.68 5.47 -10.13
N ALA A 3 38.97 6.71 -10.55
CA ALA A 3 39.12 7.18 -11.94
C ALA A 3 37.87 7.78 -12.61
N SER A 4 37.42 8.93 -12.12
CA SER A 4 36.83 9.97 -13.00
C SER A 4 37.05 11.42 -12.53
N ASP A 5 37.82 11.65 -11.47
CA ASP A 5 37.93 12.98 -10.82
C ASP A 5 39.31 13.66 -10.99
N ALA A 6 40.10 13.24 -11.98
CA ALA A 6 41.47 13.73 -12.17
C ALA A 6 41.70 14.49 -13.49
N ARG A 7 40.65 15.10 -14.09
CA ARG A 7 40.83 15.84 -15.36
C ARG A 7 40.08 17.17 -15.44
N ILE A 8 39.86 17.83 -14.31
CA ILE A 8 39.40 19.22 -14.25
C ILE A 8 40.21 19.98 -13.19
N SER A 9 41.53 19.97 -13.32
CA SER A 9 42.38 20.84 -12.52
C SER A 9 43.74 21.05 -13.19
N ARG A 10 43.70 21.69 -14.37
CA ARG A 10 44.86 22.33 -15.03
C ARG A 10 44.42 22.98 -16.35
N MET A 11 43.75 24.13 -16.28
CA MET A 11 43.66 25.08 -17.41
C MET A 11 43.68 26.52 -16.88
N THR A 12 44.45 27.37 -17.56
CA THR A 12 44.80 28.73 -17.12
C THR A 12 43.78 29.78 -17.61
N PRO A 13 43.74 31.00 -17.04
CA PRO A 13 42.64 31.97 -17.24
C PRO A 13 42.54 32.58 -18.65
N ARG A 14 43.39 32.17 -19.60
CA ARG A 14 43.47 32.76 -20.95
C ARG A 14 42.60 32.05 -22.00
N ASP A 15 42.12 30.84 -21.72
CA ASP A 15 41.26 30.05 -22.63
C ASP A 15 39.75 30.23 -22.40
N ARG A 16 39.34 31.15 -21.50
CA ARG A 16 37.93 31.41 -21.20
C ARG A 16 37.31 32.55 -22.02
N ARG A 17 37.92 32.97 -23.14
CA ARG A 17 37.47 34.14 -23.91
C ARG A 17 37.38 33.95 -25.43
N GLU A 18 37.16 32.73 -25.90
CA GLU A 18 37.15 32.43 -27.34
C GLU A 18 36.11 31.40 -27.82
N VAL A 19 34.93 31.32 -27.16
CA VAL A 19 33.78 30.55 -27.69
C VAL A 19 32.48 31.39 -27.73
N GLU A 20 32.63 32.71 -27.82
CA GLU A 20 31.55 33.63 -28.19
C GLU A 20 32.09 34.59 -29.23
N ARG A 21 31.83 34.30 -30.51
CA ARG A 21 31.86 35.27 -31.61
C ARG A 21 31.31 34.63 -32.88
N HIS A 22 30.05 34.90 -33.20
CA HIS A 22 29.59 34.90 -34.60
C HIS A 22 29.33 36.36 -35.02
N PRO A 23 29.98 36.84 -36.09
CA PRO A 23 29.92 38.23 -36.49
C PRO A 23 28.75 38.54 -37.43
N THR A 24 28.22 39.73 -37.23
CA THR A 24 27.40 40.55 -38.12
C THR A 24 27.98 40.58 -39.54
N MET A 25 27.14 40.36 -40.57
CA MET A 25 27.53 40.58 -41.97
C MET A 25 26.49 41.43 -42.71
N VAL A 26 26.85 42.70 -42.87
CA VAL A 26 26.84 43.54 -44.07
C VAL A 26 25.60 43.52 -44.98
N ILE A 27 24.96 44.70 -45.02
CA ILE A 27 23.99 45.16 -46.02
C ILE A 27 24.62 45.10 -47.42
N GLY A 28 24.13 44.19 -48.25
CA GLY A 28 24.41 44.12 -49.68
C GLY A 28 23.15 44.39 -50.49
N VAL A 29 23.03 45.61 -51.00
CA VAL A 29 22.03 45.99 -52.00
C VAL A 29 22.34 45.22 -53.29
N ARG A 30 21.43 44.34 -53.72
CA ARG A 30 21.38 43.89 -55.10
C ARG A 30 19.93 43.93 -55.58
N LYS A 31 19.64 44.98 -56.35
CA LYS A 31 18.46 45.07 -57.23
C LYS A 31 18.40 43.80 -58.08
N ASN A 32 17.26 43.12 -58.06
CA ASN A 32 16.74 42.44 -59.24
C ASN A 32 15.26 42.81 -59.33
N GLU A 33 15.01 43.78 -60.21
CA GLU A 33 13.73 43.92 -60.88
C GLU A 33 13.49 42.62 -61.66
N ASN A 34 12.42 41.91 -61.33
CA ASN A 34 11.64 41.26 -62.36
C ASN A 34 10.22 41.12 -61.88
N GLU A 35 9.38 41.93 -62.52
CA GLU A 35 7.93 41.92 -62.44
C GLU A 35 7.42 40.49 -62.63
N ARG A 36 6.57 40.04 -61.71
CA ARG A 36 5.55 39.06 -62.06
C ARG A 36 4.28 39.41 -61.29
N CYS A 37 3.24 39.64 -62.08
CA CYS A 37 1.96 40.21 -61.70
C CYS A 37 1.37 39.56 -60.45
N ALA A 38 0.91 40.39 -59.52
CA ALA A 38 0.02 39.99 -58.46
C ALA A 38 -1.29 39.46 -59.08
N HIS A 39 -1.53 38.16 -58.94
CA HIS A 39 -2.87 37.57 -59.03
C HIS A 39 -3.45 37.54 -57.61
N PRO A 40 -4.66 38.07 -57.36
CA PRO A 40 -5.26 38.08 -56.05
C PRO A 40 -6.03 36.78 -55.78
N ASP A 41 -5.35 35.64 -55.63
CA ASP A 41 -6.02 34.35 -55.41
C ASP A 41 -5.29 33.40 -54.43
N THR A 42 -4.94 33.88 -53.23
CA THR A 42 -4.46 33.00 -52.14
C THR A 42 -4.96 33.39 -50.73
N MET A 43 -6.06 34.17 -50.62
CA MET A 43 -6.68 34.46 -49.32
C MET A 43 -7.74 33.43 -48.88
N GLY A 44 -8.16 32.52 -49.77
CA GLY A 44 -9.18 31.49 -49.49
C GLY A 44 -8.63 30.18 -48.92
N THR A 45 -7.39 29.80 -49.28
CA THR A 45 -6.77 28.53 -48.89
C THR A 45 -6.28 28.51 -47.44
N ASP A 46 -5.89 29.67 -46.90
CA ASP A 46 -5.39 29.80 -45.52
C ASP A 46 -6.53 29.79 -44.49
N ARG A 47 -7.70 30.37 -44.85
CA ARG A 47 -8.92 30.28 -44.02
C ARG A 47 -9.43 28.84 -43.90
N GLY A 48 -9.43 28.08 -44.99
CA GLY A 48 -9.86 26.68 -44.97
C GLY A 48 -8.96 25.80 -44.09
N ALA A 49 -7.63 25.98 -44.18
CA ALA A 49 -6.68 25.25 -43.34
C ALA A 49 -6.81 25.62 -41.85
N MET A 50 -6.97 26.91 -41.54
CA MET A 50 -7.16 27.40 -40.19
C MET A 50 -8.49 26.91 -39.58
N GLN A 51 -9.56 26.85 -40.37
CA GLN A 51 -10.86 26.34 -39.96
C GLN A 51 -10.85 24.81 -39.72
N MET A 52 -10.13 24.04 -40.55
CA MET A 52 -9.91 22.61 -40.30
C MET A 52 -9.09 22.34 -39.02
N LEU A 53 -8.05 23.15 -38.74
CA LEU A 53 -7.26 23.05 -37.52
C LEU A 53 -8.10 23.37 -36.26
N GLU A 54 -9.00 24.34 -36.33
CA GLU A 54 -9.95 24.68 -35.27
C GLU A 54 -10.97 23.56 -35.02
N GLU A 55 -11.52 22.96 -36.08
CA GLU A 55 -12.42 21.80 -35.97
C GLU A 55 -11.71 20.58 -35.38
N GLU A 56 -10.48 20.29 -35.81
CA GLU A 56 -9.71 19.17 -35.29
C GLU A 56 -9.34 19.38 -33.81
N THR A 57 -8.97 20.60 -33.41
CA THR A 57 -8.71 20.92 -31.99
C THR A 57 -9.98 20.88 -31.15
N MET A 58 -11.14 21.30 -31.68
CA MET A 58 -12.42 21.20 -30.99
C MET A 58 -12.84 19.73 -30.80
N ALA A 59 -12.72 18.90 -31.84
CA ALA A 59 -12.99 17.45 -31.77
C ALA A 59 -12.05 16.75 -30.76
N ARG A 60 -10.76 17.09 -30.74
CA ARG A 60 -9.81 16.57 -29.74
C ARG A 60 -10.19 16.98 -28.31
N ARG A 61 -10.64 18.23 -28.09
CA ARG A 61 -11.12 18.70 -26.78
C ARG A 61 -12.38 17.98 -26.32
N GLN A 62 -13.36 17.79 -27.20
CA GLN A 62 -14.58 17.04 -26.89
C GLN A 62 -14.27 15.56 -26.60
N SER A 63 -13.40 14.93 -27.39
CA SER A 63 -12.95 13.55 -27.14
C SER A 63 -12.23 13.43 -25.79
N ALA A 64 -11.35 14.38 -25.46
CA ALA A 64 -10.66 14.41 -24.17
C ALA A 64 -11.63 14.61 -23.00
N PHE A 65 -12.62 15.49 -23.16
CA PHE A 65 -13.66 15.71 -22.15
C PHE A 65 -14.54 14.48 -21.93
N ALA A 66 -14.97 13.82 -23.01
CA ALA A 66 -15.74 12.59 -22.95
C ALA A 66 -14.95 11.46 -22.27
N LYS A 67 -13.66 11.30 -22.60
CA LYS A 67 -12.76 10.35 -21.91
C LYS A 67 -12.60 10.68 -20.43
N LYS A 68 -12.45 11.95 -20.05
CA LYS A 68 -12.34 12.39 -18.65
C LYS A 68 -13.63 12.07 -17.88
N LYS A 69 -14.80 12.32 -18.46
CA LYS A 69 -16.09 12.03 -17.83
C LYS A 69 -16.32 10.52 -17.66
N MET A 70 -16.01 9.73 -18.68
CA MET A 70 -16.11 8.26 -18.60
C MET A 70 -15.15 7.70 -17.54
N LEU A 71 -13.91 8.22 -17.50
CA LEU A 71 -12.94 7.84 -16.49
C LEU A 71 -13.42 8.14 -15.06
N LEU A 72 -13.98 9.33 -14.85
CA LEU A 72 -14.49 9.73 -13.54
C LEU A 72 -15.63 8.80 -13.09
N ASN A 73 -16.52 8.43 -14.01
CA ASN A 73 -17.59 7.46 -13.73
C ASN A 73 -17.03 6.07 -13.36
N ASP A 74 -16.00 5.60 -14.06
CA ASP A 74 -15.36 4.30 -13.75
C ASP A 74 -14.71 4.31 -12.36
N ILE A 75 -14.05 5.40 -11.98
CA ILE A 75 -13.42 5.54 -10.67
C ILE A 75 -14.48 5.60 -9.56
N GLN A 76 -15.57 6.34 -9.74
CA GLN A 76 -16.65 6.38 -8.74
C GLN A 76 -17.25 4.99 -8.51
N LEU A 77 -17.32 4.16 -9.56
CA LEU A 77 -17.81 2.79 -9.44
C LEU A 77 -16.88 1.90 -8.60
N THR A 78 -15.56 2.13 -8.59
CA THR A 78 -14.65 1.35 -7.74
C THR A 78 -14.93 1.59 -6.25
N GLY A 79 -15.28 2.82 -5.87
CA GLY A 79 -15.71 3.14 -4.51
C GLY A 79 -16.99 2.40 -4.11
N LEU A 80 -17.97 2.30 -5.02
CA LEU A 80 -19.20 1.53 -4.78
C LEU A 80 -18.94 0.02 -4.64
N VAL A 81 -18.00 -0.52 -5.41
CA VAL A 81 -17.61 -1.94 -5.33
C VAL A 81 -16.83 -2.24 -4.05
N LEU A 82 -16.01 -1.31 -3.57
CA LEU A 82 -15.20 -1.48 -2.37
C LEU A 82 -16.04 -1.35 -1.08
N PHE A 83 -17.07 -0.53 -1.10
CA PHE A 83 -17.89 -0.22 0.08
C PHE A 83 -18.45 -1.46 0.80
N PRO A 84 -19.07 -2.46 0.13
CA PRO A 84 -19.54 -3.68 0.78
C PRO A 84 -18.44 -4.45 1.52
N VAL A 85 -17.23 -4.53 0.93
CA VAL A 85 -16.10 -5.23 1.55
C VAL A 85 -15.61 -4.46 2.77
N ALA A 86 -15.47 -3.14 2.66
CA ALA A 86 -15.09 -2.28 3.78
C ALA A 86 -16.13 -2.32 4.91
N PHE A 87 -17.42 -2.38 4.58
CA PHE A 87 -18.50 -2.54 5.55
C PHE A 87 -18.41 -3.88 6.29
N LEU A 88 -18.26 -4.98 5.56
CA LEU A 88 -18.11 -6.31 6.17
C LEU A 88 -16.87 -6.38 7.06
N GLY A 89 -15.73 -5.87 6.60
CA GLY A 89 -14.50 -5.82 7.39
C GLY A 89 -14.65 -4.98 8.65
N THR A 90 -15.34 -3.83 8.56
CA THR A 90 -15.66 -3.00 9.71
C THR A 90 -16.55 -3.75 10.71
N PHE A 91 -17.62 -4.37 10.20
CA PHE A 91 -18.60 -5.08 11.04
C PHE A 91 -17.99 -6.28 11.75
N PHE A 92 -17.28 -7.16 11.03
CA PHE A 92 -16.68 -8.37 11.60
C PHE A 92 -15.59 -8.04 12.62
N ASN A 93 -14.67 -7.13 12.29
CA ASN A 93 -13.57 -6.79 13.19
C ASN A 93 -14.04 -6.08 14.46
N TRP A 94 -14.97 -5.11 14.38
CA TRP A 94 -15.54 -4.50 15.59
C TRP A 94 -16.32 -5.51 16.43
N THR A 95 -17.03 -6.44 15.78
CA THR A 95 -17.72 -7.53 16.48
C THR A 95 -16.72 -8.44 17.19
N ALA A 96 -15.60 -8.80 16.55
CA ALA A 96 -14.53 -9.59 17.15
C ALA A 96 -13.95 -8.88 18.38
N VAL A 97 -13.62 -7.60 18.28
CA VAL A 97 -13.17 -6.77 19.43
C VAL A 97 -14.19 -6.82 20.57
N PHE A 98 -15.47 -6.60 20.28
CA PHE A 98 -16.54 -6.62 21.27
C PHE A 98 -16.68 -7.99 21.95
N VAL A 99 -16.72 -9.07 21.18
CA VAL A 99 -16.88 -10.44 21.65
C VAL A 99 -15.71 -10.85 22.53
N ILE A 100 -14.47 -10.61 22.07
CA ILE A 100 -13.24 -10.94 22.80
C ILE A 100 -13.16 -10.16 24.12
N TYR A 101 -13.53 -8.88 24.11
CA TYR A 101 -13.56 -8.06 25.32
C TYR A 101 -14.59 -8.55 26.35
N LYS A 102 -15.77 -8.97 25.90
CA LYS A 102 -16.88 -9.36 26.78
C LYS A 102 -16.72 -10.75 27.38
N LEU A 103 -16.17 -11.70 26.63
CA LEU A 103 -16.14 -13.10 27.03
C LEU A 103 -14.99 -13.40 28.00
N PRO A 104 -15.27 -13.90 29.22
CA PRO A 104 -14.22 -14.24 30.20
C PRO A 104 -13.23 -15.30 29.70
N SER A 105 -13.66 -16.18 28.78
CA SER A 105 -12.81 -17.21 28.18
C SER A 105 -11.63 -16.65 27.40
N PHE A 106 -11.66 -15.37 26.98
CA PHE A 106 -10.58 -14.70 26.27
C PHE A 106 -9.69 -13.83 27.17
N ARG A 107 -9.88 -13.87 28.50
CA ARG A 107 -9.03 -13.15 29.47
C ARG A 107 -7.71 -13.88 29.69
N HIS A 108 -6.91 -13.95 28.64
CA HIS A 108 -5.57 -14.52 28.61
C HIS A 108 -4.77 -13.87 27.47
N ALA A 109 -3.45 -14.08 27.44
CA ALA A 109 -2.55 -13.45 26.49
C ALA A 109 -3.03 -13.49 25.02
N PHE A 110 -3.43 -14.68 24.53
CA PHE A 110 -3.93 -14.81 23.15
C PHE A 110 -5.15 -13.93 22.86
N GLY A 111 -6.12 -13.81 23.79
CA GLY A 111 -7.31 -12.99 23.57
C GLY A 111 -6.99 -11.50 23.57
N TYR A 112 -6.09 -11.03 24.44
CA TYR A 112 -5.65 -9.63 24.41
C TYR A 112 -4.97 -9.27 23.08
N LEU A 113 -4.09 -10.15 22.57
CA LEU A 113 -3.41 -9.93 21.29
C LEU A 113 -4.39 -9.98 20.11
N SER A 114 -5.29 -10.98 20.06
CA SER A 114 -6.31 -11.06 19.02
C SER A 114 -7.26 -9.87 19.03
N SER A 115 -7.63 -9.35 20.20
CA SER A 115 -8.42 -8.12 20.29
C SER A 115 -7.65 -6.90 19.75
N SER A 116 -6.33 -6.84 19.98
CA SER A 116 -5.48 -5.75 19.47
C SER A 116 -5.37 -5.79 17.94
N GLN A 117 -5.23 -7.00 17.37
CA GLN A 117 -5.16 -7.17 15.91
C GLN A 117 -6.50 -6.79 15.27
N ALA A 118 -7.62 -7.37 15.76
CA ALA A 118 -8.96 -7.05 15.26
C ALA A 118 -9.28 -5.56 15.40
N PHE A 119 -8.76 -4.88 16.43
CA PHE A 119 -8.92 -3.42 16.56
C PHE A 119 -8.17 -2.66 15.47
N ALA A 120 -6.95 -3.08 15.12
CA ALA A 120 -6.19 -2.48 14.03
C ALA A 120 -6.90 -2.71 12.68
N ASP A 121 -7.33 -3.94 12.41
CA ASP A 121 -8.09 -4.29 11.20
C ASP A 121 -9.44 -3.55 11.11
N ALA A 122 -10.11 -3.36 12.26
CA ALA A 122 -11.33 -2.56 12.35
C ALA A 122 -11.09 -1.09 11.97
N ILE A 123 -10.02 -0.47 12.47
CA ILE A 123 -9.65 0.91 12.09
C ILE A 123 -9.42 0.98 10.59
N HIS A 124 -8.62 0.05 10.04
CA HIS A 124 -8.31 0.00 8.62
C HIS A 124 -9.57 -0.04 7.75
N SER A 125 -10.47 -1.01 8.00
CA SER A 125 -11.72 -1.12 7.25
C SER A 125 -12.66 0.07 7.47
N THR A 126 -12.69 0.65 8.68
CA THR A 126 -13.53 1.82 8.99
C THR A 126 -13.08 3.04 8.20
N VAL A 127 -11.77 3.28 8.06
CA VAL A 127 -11.23 4.38 7.25
C VAL A 127 -11.58 4.20 5.78
N PHE A 128 -11.47 2.98 5.25
CA PHE A 128 -11.94 2.71 3.89
C PHE A 128 -13.44 2.97 3.71
N MET A 129 -14.27 2.57 4.69
CA MET A 129 -15.72 2.74 4.64
C MET A 129 -16.18 4.20 4.78
N LEU A 130 -15.60 4.95 5.71
CA LEU A 130 -16.06 6.30 6.08
C LEU A 130 -15.30 7.43 5.39
N TYR A 131 -14.07 7.20 4.92
CA TYR A 131 -13.26 8.20 4.23
C TYR A 131 -13.09 7.86 2.76
N PHE A 132 -12.43 6.73 2.46
CA PHE A 132 -12.03 6.42 1.08
C PHE A 132 -13.22 6.23 0.15
N CYS A 133 -14.20 5.39 0.52
CA CYS A 133 -15.35 5.13 -0.34
C CYS A 133 -16.17 6.41 -0.59
N PRO A 134 -16.53 7.22 0.42
CA PRO A 134 -17.20 8.50 0.19
C PRO A 134 -16.39 9.47 -0.66
N MET A 135 -15.08 9.58 -0.44
CA MET A 135 -14.18 10.40 -1.27
C MET A 135 -14.26 10.00 -2.74
N VAL A 136 -14.12 8.71 -3.03
CA VAL A 136 -14.12 8.17 -4.39
C VAL A 136 -15.49 8.30 -5.05
N ILE A 137 -16.57 7.93 -4.36
CA ILE A 137 -17.94 7.95 -4.89
C ILE A 137 -18.39 9.39 -5.21
N THR A 138 -18.08 10.34 -4.32
CA THR A 138 -18.49 11.73 -4.50
C THR A 138 -17.55 12.51 -5.43
N GLY A 139 -16.34 11.99 -5.68
CA GLY A 139 -15.30 12.73 -6.41
C GLY A 139 -14.88 14.01 -5.69
N SER A 140 -14.91 14.02 -4.35
CA SER A 140 -14.64 15.22 -3.55
C SER A 140 -13.17 15.64 -3.67
N GLU A 141 -12.94 16.84 -4.20
CA GLU A 141 -11.60 17.46 -4.27
C GLU A 141 -11.04 17.70 -2.87
N PHE A 142 -11.87 18.20 -1.93
CA PHE A 142 -11.48 18.42 -0.54
C PHE A 142 -10.98 17.13 0.15
N LEU A 143 -11.73 16.03 0.05
CA LEU A 143 -11.30 14.77 0.66
C LEU A 143 -10.06 14.18 -0.04
N THR A 144 -9.90 14.45 -1.34
CA THR A 144 -8.70 14.06 -2.08
C THR A 144 -7.47 14.84 -1.63
N GLU A 145 -7.61 16.16 -1.38
CA GLU A 145 -6.53 17.04 -0.92
C GLU A 145 -5.97 16.58 0.44
N TYR A 146 -6.84 16.13 1.35
CA TYR A 146 -6.43 15.59 2.66
C TYR A 146 -6.23 14.07 2.68
N SER A 147 -6.11 13.43 1.51
CA SER A 147 -6.00 11.97 1.42
C SER A 147 -4.72 11.40 2.05
N GLU A 148 -3.69 12.23 2.24
CA GLU A 148 -2.45 11.84 2.93
C GLU A 148 -2.68 11.38 4.37
N HIS A 149 -3.54 12.06 5.13
CA HIS A 149 -3.86 11.66 6.50
C HIS A 149 -4.68 10.36 6.56
N CYS A 150 -5.53 10.14 5.55
CA CYS A 150 -6.20 8.86 5.38
C CYS A 150 -5.16 7.76 5.12
N GLY A 151 -4.20 8.01 4.22
CA GLY A 151 -3.09 7.10 3.93
C GLY A 151 -2.24 6.78 5.16
N PHE A 152 -1.93 7.77 6.00
CA PHE A 152 -1.24 7.58 7.27
C PHE A 152 -1.99 6.62 8.21
N ILE A 153 -3.29 6.85 8.43
CA ILE A 153 -4.07 5.99 9.33
C ILE A 153 -4.13 4.55 8.79
N LEU A 154 -4.28 4.39 7.47
CA LEU A 154 -4.27 3.08 6.81
C LEU A 154 -2.94 2.36 7.04
N LEU A 155 -1.81 3.01 6.76
CA LEU A 155 -0.49 2.41 6.96
C LEU A 155 -0.18 2.11 8.43
N PHE A 156 -0.56 3.01 9.35
CA PHE A 156 -0.42 2.79 10.78
C PHE A 156 -1.22 1.56 11.24
N SER A 157 -2.48 1.46 10.82
CA SER A 157 -3.34 0.32 11.18
C SER A 157 -2.84 -1.00 10.57
N TYR A 158 -2.32 -0.96 9.33
CA TYR A 158 -1.67 -2.11 8.70
C TYR A 158 -0.43 -2.59 9.48
N GLU A 159 0.49 -1.67 9.78
CA GLU A 159 1.69 -1.97 10.57
C GLU A 159 1.32 -2.57 11.92
N LEU A 160 0.34 -1.97 12.61
CA LEU A 160 -0.10 -2.43 13.92
C LEU A 160 -0.68 -3.84 13.86
N SER A 161 -1.46 -4.14 12.82
CA SER A 161 -2.02 -5.47 12.58
C SER A 161 -0.91 -6.50 12.35
N VAL A 162 0.02 -6.24 11.40
CA VAL A 162 1.11 -7.16 11.06
C VAL A 162 2.05 -7.43 12.24
N GLN A 163 2.43 -6.39 13.00
CA GLN A 163 3.26 -6.56 14.20
C GLN A 163 2.54 -7.34 15.28
N THR A 164 1.25 -7.10 15.49
CA THR A 164 0.44 -7.86 16.44
C THR A 164 0.33 -9.32 16.02
N HIS A 165 0.16 -9.59 14.73
CA HIS A 165 0.10 -10.95 14.18
C HIS A 165 1.41 -11.71 14.41
N LEU A 166 2.57 -11.07 14.22
CA LEU A 166 3.87 -11.65 14.57
C LEU A 166 3.93 -12.07 16.05
N ILE A 167 3.47 -11.22 16.96
CA ILE A 167 3.43 -11.56 18.39
C ILE A 167 2.45 -12.68 18.70
N ILE A 168 1.31 -12.76 18.00
CA ILE A 168 0.37 -13.89 18.13
C ILE A 168 1.06 -15.21 17.74
N SER A 169 1.79 -15.25 16.64
CA SER A 169 2.55 -16.44 16.24
C SER A 169 3.65 -16.78 17.25
N MET A 170 4.35 -15.78 17.78
CA MET A 170 5.32 -15.99 18.87
C MET A 170 4.64 -16.54 20.13
N ASN A 171 3.50 -15.98 20.55
CA ASN A 171 2.72 -16.43 21.70
C ASN A 171 2.40 -17.92 21.59
N ARG A 172 1.87 -18.36 20.45
CA ARG A 172 1.55 -19.76 20.16
C ARG A 172 2.79 -20.65 20.14
N PHE A 173 3.87 -20.18 19.50
CA PHE A 173 5.13 -20.91 19.45
C PHE A 173 5.69 -21.15 20.86
N PHE A 174 5.80 -20.11 21.69
CA PHE A 174 6.32 -20.23 23.05
C PHE A 174 5.42 -21.11 23.93
N ALA A 175 4.10 -21.05 23.76
CA ALA A 175 3.16 -21.89 24.52
C ALA A 175 3.46 -23.39 24.36
N VAL A 176 3.85 -23.80 23.15
CA VAL A 176 4.09 -25.21 22.81
C VAL A 176 5.56 -25.61 22.99
N TRP A 177 6.50 -24.75 22.59
CA TRP A 177 7.93 -25.09 22.56
C TRP A 177 8.67 -24.77 23.84
N ALA A 178 8.24 -23.75 24.59
CA ALA A 178 8.93 -23.28 25.78
C ALA A 178 7.93 -22.81 26.87
N PRO A 179 7.10 -23.72 27.41
CA PRO A 179 5.98 -23.37 28.31
C PRO A 179 6.43 -22.64 29.58
N TYR A 180 7.64 -22.92 30.09
CA TYR A 180 8.21 -22.18 31.23
C TYR A 180 8.49 -20.71 30.90
N LYS A 181 9.06 -20.43 29.71
CA LYS A 181 9.29 -19.05 29.25
C LYS A 181 7.97 -18.36 28.89
N TYR A 182 7.01 -19.11 28.33
CA TYR A 182 5.69 -18.60 27.99
C TYR A 182 4.98 -17.97 29.19
N LYS A 183 4.94 -18.66 30.34
CA LYS A 183 4.30 -18.15 31.56
C LYS A 183 4.90 -16.83 32.06
N ILE A 184 6.18 -16.60 31.79
CA ILE A 184 6.88 -15.36 32.18
C ILE A 184 6.63 -14.27 31.12
N MET A 185 6.84 -14.57 29.84
CA MET A 185 6.74 -13.58 28.75
C MET A 185 5.29 -13.15 28.47
N PHE A 186 4.36 -14.09 28.45
CA PHE A 186 2.95 -13.90 28.09
C PHE A 186 2.03 -14.07 29.29
N SER A 187 2.40 -13.47 30.41
CA SER A 187 1.47 -13.23 31.52
C SER A 187 0.53 -12.08 31.18
N ASP A 188 -0.64 -12.00 31.82
CA ASP A 188 -1.64 -10.95 31.56
C ASP A 188 -1.06 -9.52 31.61
N ARG A 189 -0.17 -9.26 32.59
CA ARG A 189 0.51 -7.97 32.72
C ARG A 189 1.48 -7.74 31.57
N ASN A 190 2.34 -8.71 31.29
CA ASN A 190 3.38 -8.55 30.28
C ASN A 190 2.79 -8.48 28.87
N THR A 191 1.72 -9.22 28.57
CA THR A 191 1.03 -9.10 27.28
C THR A 191 0.42 -7.72 27.07
N LYS A 192 -0.19 -7.11 28.08
CA LYS A 192 -0.69 -5.73 27.98
C LYS A 192 0.43 -4.71 27.77
N ILE A 193 1.59 -4.92 28.43
CA ILE A 193 2.78 -4.10 28.20
C ILE A 193 3.29 -4.28 26.77
N ILE A 194 3.37 -5.51 26.25
CA ILE A 194 3.78 -5.78 24.86
C ILE A 194 2.87 -5.07 23.87
N ILE A 195 1.55 -5.17 24.04
CA ILE A 195 0.57 -4.49 23.18
C ILE A 195 0.79 -2.97 23.20
N PHE A 196 0.95 -2.39 24.40
CA PHE A 196 1.20 -0.96 24.55
C PHE A 196 2.51 -0.53 23.88
N LEU A 197 3.58 -1.30 24.05
CA LEU A 197 4.87 -1.01 23.43
C LEU A 197 4.79 -1.09 21.91
N ILE A 198 4.11 -2.09 21.36
CA ILE A 198 3.92 -2.24 19.90
C ILE A 198 3.14 -1.04 19.37
N PHE A 199 2.04 -0.67 20.01
CA PHE A 199 1.26 0.49 19.61
C PHE A 199 2.12 1.76 19.54
N ILE A 200 2.89 2.06 20.58
CA ILE A 200 3.73 3.28 20.64
C ILE A 200 4.87 3.23 19.62
N LEU A 201 5.56 2.09 19.48
CA LEU A 201 6.66 1.94 18.53
C LEU A 201 6.15 2.05 17.10
N THR A 202 5.07 1.35 16.76
CA THR A 202 4.42 1.42 15.46
C THR A 202 3.96 2.85 15.17
N LEU A 203 3.30 3.52 16.11
CA LEU A 203 2.87 4.91 15.92
C LEU A 203 4.06 5.85 15.64
N GLY A 204 5.15 5.71 16.39
CA GLY A 204 6.35 6.52 16.20
C GLY A 204 7.02 6.30 14.84
N PHE A 205 7.15 5.04 14.40
CA PHE A 205 7.71 4.71 13.09
C PHE A 205 6.79 5.17 11.95
N SER A 206 5.49 4.88 12.02
CA SER A 206 4.52 5.30 11.01
C SER A 206 4.45 6.82 10.89
N PHE A 207 4.49 7.56 12.00
CA PHE A 207 4.50 9.03 11.97
C PHE A 207 5.78 9.56 11.30
N THR A 208 6.93 8.99 11.67
CA THR A 208 8.20 9.40 11.06
C THR A 208 8.22 9.12 9.56
N PHE A 209 7.78 7.94 9.13
CA PHE A 209 7.87 7.54 7.72
C PHE A 209 6.79 8.16 6.84
N TYR A 210 5.55 8.26 7.34
CA TYR A 210 4.39 8.55 6.51
C TYR A 210 3.72 9.92 6.76
N GLU A 211 4.22 10.71 7.73
CA GLU A 211 3.82 12.11 7.92
C GLU A 211 5.02 13.06 7.78
N VAL A 212 6.21 12.66 8.24
CA VAL A 212 7.41 13.53 8.19
C VAL A 212 8.24 13.34 6.92
N LEU A 213 8.47 12.09 6.49
CA LEU A 213 9.38 11.79 5.37
C LEU A 213 8.66 11.67 4.02
N CYS A 214 7.50 11.01 4.00
CA CYS A 214 6.74 10.67 2.80
C CYS A 214 5.24 10.68 3.09
N SER A 215 4.40 10.85 2.08
CA SER A 215 2.94 10.74 2.20
C SER A 215 2.41 9.61 1.31
N LEU A 216 1.31 8.99 1.73
CA LEU A 216 0.54 8.06 0.91
C LEU A 216 -0.73 8.76 0.43
N GLU A 217 -0.78 9.12 -0.85
CA GLU A 217 -1.80 10.00 -1.42
C GLU A 217 -2.69 9.27 -2.42
N TYR A 218 -3.94 9.72 -2.54
CA TYR A 218 -4.88 9.17 -3.52
C TYR A 218 -4.72 9.86 -4.88
N SER A 219 -4.43 9.08 -5.93
CA SER A 219 -4.41 9.60 -7.31
C SER A 219 -5.77 9.40 -7.98
N GLN A 220 -6.44 10.50 -8.29
CA GLN A 220 -7.62 10.48 -9.15
C GLN A 220 -7.32 10.03 -10.59
N LYS A 221 -6.05 10.02 -11.03
CA LYS A 221 -5.70 9.56 -12.39
C LYS A 221 -5.74 8.03 -12.49
N THR A 222 -5.26 7.37 -11.45
CA THR A 222 -5.07 5.91 -11.41
C THR A 222 -6.11 5.20 -10.56
N GLY A 223 -6.75 5.90 -9.63
CA GLY A 223 -7.83 5.38 -8.78
C GLY A 223 -7.35 4.59 -7.56
N PHE A 224 -6.09 4.74 -7.14
CA PHE A 224 -5.52 4.04 -5.99
C PHE A 224 -4.50 4.91 -5.23
N PHE A 225 -4.12 4.47 -4.03
CA PHE A 225 -3.13 5.13 -3.18
C PHE A 225 -1.70 4.82 -3.61
N PHE A 226 -0.85 5.83 -3.64
CA PHE A 226 0.56 5.68 -4.02
C PHE A 226 1.42 6.59 -3.15
N PHE A 227 2.67 6.21 -2.96
CA PHE A 227 3.64 7.05 -2.27
C PHE A 227 4.02 8.24 -3.14
N THR A 228 4.30 9.38 -2.52
CA THR A 228 4.85 10.56 -3.22
C THR A 228 6.01 10.15 -4.14
N ASP A 229 6.02 10.64 -5.38
CA ASP A 229 7.02 10.21 -6.38
C ASP A 229 8.39 10.86 -6.14
N THR A 230 9.11 10.34 -5.13
CA THR A 230 10.49 10.72 -4.83
C THR A 230 11.36 9.49 -4.63
N PRO A 231 12.68 9.56 -4.88
CA PRO A 231 13.59 8.43 -4.66
C PRO A 231 13.55 7.90 -3.23
N LEU A 232 13.38 8.79 -2.24
CA LEU A 232 13.28 8.42 -0.83
C LEU A 232 11.99 7.62 -0.55
N CYS A 233 10.85 8.10 -1.03
CA CYS A 233 9.56 7.43 -0.78
C CYS A 233 9.44 6.11 -1.52
N ASN A 234 10.00 6.01 -2.73
CA ASN A 234 10.11 4.75 -3.44
C ASN A 234 11.00 3.74 -2.69
N ALA A 235 12.10 4.20 -2.08
CA ALA A 235 12.94 3.35 -1.24
C ALA A 235 12.23 2.92 0.06
N ILE A 236 11.49 3.83 0.71
CA ILE A 236 10.70 3.51 1.91
C ILE A 236 9.62 2.48 1.55
N GLY A 237 8.81 2.72 0.52
CA GLY A 237 7.78 1.76 0.08
C GLY A 237 8.37 0.39 -0.28
N TRP A 238 9.55 0.35 -0.91
CA TRP A 238 10.17 -0.94 -1.24
C TRP A 238 10.75 -1.67 -0.02
N TYR A 239 11.58 -1.00 0.78
CA TYR A 239 12.32 -1.66 1.87
C TYR A 239 11.54 -1.69 3.18
N ALA A 240 10.96 -0.55 3.57
CA ALA A 240 10.25 -0.42 4.82
C ALA A 240 8.85 -1.04 4.76
N ASP A 241 8.23 -1.17 3.59
CA ASP A 241 6.91 -1.78 3.48
C ASP A 241 7.03 -3.16 2.84
N PHE A 242 7.29 -3.23 1.53
CA PHE A 242 7.25 -4.52 0.82
C PHE A 242 8.21 -5.56 1.39
N CYS A 243 9.53 -5.28 1.45
CA CYS A 243 10.51 -6.23 1.95
C CYS A 243 10.32 -6.56 3.44
N LYS A 244 10.02 -5.55 4.26
CA LYS A 244 9.80 -5.73 5.71
C LYS A 244 8.61 -6.64 5.98
N TYR A 245 7.45 -6.33 5.41
CA TYR A 245 6.22 -7.09 5.67
C TYR A 245 6.30 -8.49 5.08
N LEU A 246 6.87 -8.66 3.88
CA LEU A 246 7.10 -9.99 3.31
C LEU A 246 8.00 -10.84 4.22
N THR A 247 9.06 -10.24 4.79
CA THR A 247 9.94 -10.93 5.74
C THR A 247 9.20 -11.32 7.02
N ILE A 248 8.40 -10.41 7.58
CA ILE A 248 7.59 -10.69 8.78
C ILE A 248 6.60 -11.83 8.52
N ILE A 249 5.91 -11.83 7.39
CA ILE A 249 4.95 -12.89 7.01
C ILE A 249 5.66 -14.24 6.87
N ILE A 250 6.86 -14.27 6.25
CA ILE A 250 7.66 -15.50 6.18
C ILE A 250 8.00 -16.02 7.58
N ILE A 251 8.40 -15.14 8.51
CA ILE A 251 8.67 -15.50 9.91
C ILE A 251 7.41 -16.07 10.58
N ILE A 252 6.25 -15.41 10.42
CA ILE A 252 4.95 -15.87 10.93
C ILE A 252 4.66 -17.30 10.46
N VAL A 253 4.77 -17.55 9.15
CA VAL A 253 4.51 -18.88 8.56
C VAL A 253 5.46 -19.93 9.13
N ILE A 254 6.75 -19.61 9.29
CA ILE A 254 7.74 -20.53 9.89
C ILE A 254 7.38 -20.86 11.35
N LEU A 255 7.01 -19.86 12.15
CA LEU A 255 6.61 -20.04 13.55
C LEU A 255 5.34 -20.89 13.66
N ASP A 256 4.34 -20.64 12.83
CA ASP A 256 3.08 -21.38 12.82
C ASP A 256 3.26 -22.84 12.37
N ILE A 257 4.02 -23.09 11.31
CA ILE A 257 4.37 -24.46 10.87
C ILE A 257 5.10 -25.21 11.99
N SER A 258 6.08 -24.55 12.63
CA SER A 258 6.84 -25.13 13.75
C SER A 258 5.94 -25.47 14.94
N THR A 259 4.94 -24.63 15.21
CA THR A 259 3.95 -24.84 16.26
C THR A 259 3.06 -26.06 15.92
N ILE A 260 2.50 -26.12 14.71
CA ILE A 260 1.66 -27.24 14.26
C ILE A 260 2.43 -28.56 14.31
N TRP A 261 3.68 -28.57 13.83
CA TRP A 261 4.50 -29.76 13.82
C TRP A 261 4.71 -30.31 15.24
N LYS A 262 5.04 -29.44 16.20
CA LYS A 262 5.23 -29.82 17.59
C LYS A 262 3.93 -30.31 18.24
N VAL A 263 2.81 -29.63 18.01
CA VAL A 263 1.48 -30.05 18.52
C VAL A 263 1.11 -31.43 18.00
N ARG A 264 1.30 -31.71 16.71
CA ARG A 264 1.05 -33.04 16.11
C ARG A 264 1.96 -34.10 16.70
N SER A 265 3.23 -33.78 16.93
CA SER A 265 4.20 -34.70 17.55
C SER A 265 3.78 -35.08 18.98
N ILE A 266 3.38 -34.11 19.81
CA ILE A 266 2.87 -34.34 21.17
C ILE A 266 1.60 -35.20 21.12
N ASN A 267 0.63 -34.84 20.27
CA ASN A 267 -0.63 -35.58 20.15
C ASN A 267 -0.45 -37.03 19.68
N LYS A 268 0.53 -37.30 18.80
CA LYS A 268 0.87 -38.66 18.38
C LYS A 268 1.44 -39.46 19.55
N LYS A 269 2.38 -38.90 20.32
CA LYS A 269 2.99 -39.57 21.48
C LYS A 269 1.98 -39.91 22.57
N VAL A 270 1.03 -39.00 22.84
CA VAL A 270 -0.06 -39.20 23.81
C VAL A 270 -1.09 -40.24 23.35
N ARG A 271 -1.25 -40.48 22.04
CA ARG A 271 -2.12 -41.58 21.54
C ARG A 271 -1.51 -42.97 21.77
N THR A 272 -0.18 -43.06 21.77
CA THR A 272 0.56 -44.31 21.92
C THR A 272 0.91 -44.66 23.37
N SER A 273 0.80 -43.71 24.30
CA SER A 273 0.97 -43.95 25.74
C SER A 273 -0.39 -44.12 26.40
N VAL A 274 -0.60 -45.26 27.07
CA VAL A 274 -1.83 -45.56 27.84
C VAL A 274 -1.94 -44.69 29.10
N ASP A 275 -0.83 -44.07 29.51
CA ASP A 275 -0.69 -43.31 30.74
C ASP A 275 -0.17 -41.90 30.44
N LEU A 276 -1.04 -40.89 30.55
CA LEU A 276 -0.77 -39.56 31.12
C LEU A 276 -2.01 -38.68 30.94
N GLN A 277 -2.86 -38.71 31.96
CA GLN A 277 -4.07 -37.88 32.10
C GLN A 277 -3.74 -36.38 32.37
N THR A 278 -2.46 -36.00 32.30
CA THR A 278 -1.91 -34.69 32.70
C THR A 278 -1.32 -33.86 31.57
N THR A 279 -1.23 -34.36 30.33
CA THR A 279 -0.75 -33.55 29.19
C THR A 279 -1.93 -32.85 28.52
N HIS A 280 -1.96 -31.51 28.55
CA HIS A 280 -3.01 -30.69 27.94
C HIS A 280 -3.07 -30.97 26.43
N ARG A 281 -4.02 -31.80 26.01
CA ARG A 281 -4.21 -32.22 24.62
C ARG A 281 -4.84 -31.05 23.88
N MET A 282 -4.13 -30.46 22.92
CA MET A 282 -4.76 -29.44 22.06
C MET A 282 -5.83 -30.11 21.18
N SER A 283 -7.00 -29.49 21.16
CA SER A 283 -8.19 -29.94 20.43
C SER A 283 -7.96 -29.88 18.92
N ALA A 284 -8.67 -30.73 18.18
CA ALA A 284 -8.66 -30.69 16.71
C ALA A 284 -9.09 -29.31 16.17
N LYS A 285 -9.96 -28.60 16.91
CA LYS A 285 -10.40 -27.24 16.58
C LYS A 285 -9.24 -26.23 16.64
N GLU A 286 -8.42 -26.29 17.69
CA GLU A 286 -7.26 -25.41 17.84
C GLU A 286 -6.21 -25.66 16.75
N ILE A 287 -6.04 -26.93 16.33
CA ILE A 287 -5.14 -27.28 15.21
C ILE A 287 -5.68 -26.74 13.88
N ASN A 288 -6.98 -26.79 13.65
CA ASN A 288 -7.57 -26.23 12.42
C ASN A 288 -7.42 -24.71 12.39
N PHE A 289 -7.57 -24.04 13.53
CA PHE A 289 -7.31 -22.61 13.65
C PHE A 289 -5.84 -22.24 13.36
N LEU A 290 -4.88 -23.08 13.76
CA LEU A 290 -3.47 -22.89 13.35
C LEU A 290 -3.24 -23.07 11.85
N LYS A 291 -4.00 -23.94 11.17
CA LYS A 291 -3.92 -24.06 9.70
C LYS A 291 -4.49 -22.82 9.00
N GLN A 292 -5.55 -22.24 9.56
CA GLN A 292 -6.16 -21.02 9.05
C GLN A 292 -5.15 -19.87 9.01
N THR A 293 -4.31 -19.70 10.05
CA THR A 293 -3.31 -18.62 10.08
C THR A 293 -2.19 -18.79 9.05
N ILE A 294 -1.83 -20.02 8.68
CA ILE A 294 -0.90 -20.25 7.56
C ILE A 294 -1.51 -19.78 6.24
N PHE A 295 -2.78 -20.12 6.00
CA PHE A 295 -3.48 -19.72 4.78
C PHE A 295 -3.67 -18.20 4.73
N GLN A 296 -4.00 -17.58 5.85
CA GLN A 296 -4.06 -16.14 6.03
C GLN A 296 -2.71 -15.48 5.69
N GLY A 297 -1.59 -15.98 6.23
CA GLY A 297 -0.25 -15.48 5.90
C GLY A 297 0.08 -15.56 4.40
N PHE A 298 -0.36 -16.63 3.72
CA PHE A 298 -0.22 -16.74 2.26
C PHE A 298 -1.06 -15.69 1.52
N ILE A 299 -2.29 -15.43 1.96
CA ILE A 299 -3.14 -14.38 1.38
C ILE A 299 -2.49 -12.99 1.55
N PHE A 300 -1.98 -12.66 2.73
CA PHE A 300 -1.24 -11.41 2.97
C PHE A 300 -0.01 -11.27 2.06
N ALA A 301 0.75 -12.35 1.85
CA ALA A 301 1.90 -12.32 0.95
C ALA A 301 1.49 -12.08 -0.51
N LEU A 302 0.39 -12.70 -0.96
CA LEU A 302 -0.15 -12.47 -2.29
C LEU A 302 -0.65 -11.04 -2.48
N GLU A 303 -1.29 -10.47 -1.45
CA GLU A 303 -1.75 -9.08 -1.44
C GLU A 303 -0.58 -8.09 -1.56
N LEU A 304 0.50 -8.27 -0.79
CA LEU A 304 1.70 -7.43 -0.92
C LEU A 304 2.31 -7.50 -2.32
N VAL A 305 2.44 -8.72 -2.88
CA VAL A 305 2.94 -8.89 -4.24
C VAL A 305 1.99 -8.24 -5.25
N SER A 306 0.67 -8.38 -5.05
CA SER A 306 -0.31 -7.77 -5.94
C SER A 306 -0.30 -6.25 -5.86
N TYR A 307 -0.05 -5.67 -4.69
CA TYR A 307 -0.01 -4.23 -4.50
C TYR A 307 1.24 -3.58 -5.10
N PHE A 308 2.43 -4.14 -4.84
CA PHE A 308 3.70 -3.51 -5.20
C PHE A 308 4.20 -3.87 -6.60
N ILE A 309 3.82 -5.03 -7.14
CA ILE A 309 4.37 -5.52 -8.42
C ILE A 309 3.38 -5.34 -9.57
N LEU A 310 2.12 -5.73 -9.39
CA LEU A 310 1.18 -5.79 -10.50
C LEU A 310 0.82 -4.43 -11.12
N PRO A 311 0.62 -3.33 -10.38
CA PRO A 311 0.21 -2.05 -10.97
C PRO A 311 1.19 -1.51 -12.01
N ALA A 312 2.49 -1.80 -11.86
CA ALA A 312 3.52 -1.41 -12.84
C ALA A 312 3.37 -2.13 -14.19
N HIS A 313 2.65 -3.25 -14.23
CA HIS A 313 2.48 -4.09 -15.41
C HIS A 313 1.06 -4.04 -15.98
N LEU A 314 0.14 -3.33 -15.31
CA LEU A 314 -1.27 -3.28 -15.67
C LEU A 314 -1.63 -1.90 -16.23
N SER A 315 -2.24 -1.88 -17.42
CA SER A 315 -2.82 -0.65 -18.00
C SER A 315 -4.32 -0.50 -17.67
N ASN A 316 -4.98 -1.61 -17.29
CA ASN A 316 -6.40 -1.65 -17.00
C ASN A 316 -6.65 -1.19 -15.54
N LYS A 317 -7.46 -0.13 -15.38
CA LYS A 317 -7.78 0.46 -14.08
C LYS A 317 -8.51 -0.47 -13.13
N TRP A 318 -9.42 -1.30 -13.65
CA TRP A 318 -10.09 -2.33 -12.86
C TRP A 318 -9.10 -3.36 -12.34
N ALA A 319 -8.14 -3.77 -13.19
CA ALA A 319 -7.10 -4.70 -12.76
C ALA A 319 -6.22 -4.09 -11.65
N ILE A 320 -5.81 -2.82 -11.79
CA ILE A 320 -5.06 -2.10 -10.74
C ILE A 320 -5.88 -2.00 -9.46
N PHE A 321 -7.16 -1.61 -9.54
CA PHE A 321 -8.05 -1.53 -8.38
C PHE A 321 -8.18 -2.88 -7.66
N PHE A 322 -8.40 -3.95 -8.40
CA PHE A 322 -8.53 -5.30 -7.82
C PHE A 322 -7.22 -5.81 -7.21
N SER A 323 -6.06 -5.44 -7.77
CA SER A 323 -4.75 -5.84 -7.24
C SER A 323 -4.23 -4.96 -6.10
N THR A 324 -4.85 -3.79 -5.87
CA THR A 324 -4.44 -2.82 -4.84
C THR A 324 -5.52 -2.68 -3.76
N SER A 325 -6.32 -1.60 -3.77
CA SER A 325 -7.25 -1.27 -2.70
C SER A 325 -8.26 -2.38 -2.40
N PHE A 326 -8.76 -3.08 -3.42
CA PHE A 326 -9.70 -4.18 -3.20
C PHE A 326 -9.04 -5.35 -2.47
N ALA A 327 -7.88 -5.82 -2.93
CA ALA A 327 -7.13 -6.87 -2.28
C ALA A 327 -6.80 -6.48 -0.84
N TRP A 328 -6.28 -5.26 -0.64
CA TRP A 328 -5.88 -4.74 0.65
C TRP A 328 -7.03 -4.77 1.67
N VAL A 329 -8.19 -4.20 1.34
CA VAL A 329 -9.36 -4.21 2.23
C VAL A 329 -9.89 -5.64 2.45
N THR A 330 -9.88 -6.47 1.41
CA THR A 330 -10.39 -7.84 1.48
C THR A 330 -9.60 -8.68 2.48
N VAL A 331 -8.28 -8.55 2.50
CA VAL A 331 -7.44 -9.31 3.44
C VAL A 331 -7.80 -8.97 4.90
N HIS A 332 -7.93 -7.69 5.24
CA HIS A 332 -8.35 -7.29 6.59
C HIS A 332 -9.80 -7.66 6.91
N ALA A 333 -10.68 -7.69 5.90
CA ALA A 333 -12.07 -8.12 6.09
C ALA A 333 -12.19 -9.63 6.35
N LEU A 334 -11.27 -10.44 5.83
CA LEU A 334 -11.24 -11.89 6.04
C LEU A 334 -10.62 -12.29 7.40
N ASP A 335 -9.87 -11.38 8.02
CA ASP A 335 -9.25 -11.58 9.34
C ASP A 335 -10.25 -11.44 10.51
N GLY A 336 -11.27 -10.59 10.34
CA GLY A 336 -12.37 -10.40 11.29
C GLY A 336 -13.39 -11.51 11.26
#